data_AF-A0A3N2F4U1-F1
#
_entry.id   AF-A0A3N2F4U1-F1
#
_cell.length_a   1.000
_cell.length_b   1.000
_cell.length_c   1.000
_cell.angle_alpha   90.00
_cell.angle_beta   90.00
_cell.angle_gamma   90.00
#
_symmetry.space_group_name_H-M   'P 1'
#
loop_
_entity.id
_entity.type
_entity.pdbx_description
1 polymer ?
#
loop_
_entity_poly.entity_id
_entity_poly.type
_entity_poly.pdbx_seq_one_letter_code
_entity_poly.pdbx_strand_id
1 'polypeptide(L)' 'MSDHNGTLFRRGGTVRFVRWVSSRDGGWAPEIIQGRYLERDDAGWLVDIDGTPTLLTKDDWAVYR' A
#
# COMPACT_ATOMS: atom_id res chain seq x y z
N MET A 1 12.62 -14.39 1.71
CA MET A 1 11.37 -14.77 2.42
C MET A 1 10.24 -14.05 1.72
N SER A 2 9.53 -14.79 0.89
CA SER A 2 8.23 -14.36 0.35
C SER A 2 7.21 -14.51 1.48
N ASP A 3 6.37 -13.50 1.71
CA ASP A 3 5.21 -13.69 2.58
C ASP A 3 4.25 -14.70 1.94
N HIS A 4 3.53 -15.43 2.77
CA HIS A 4 2.70 -16.59 2.39
C HIS A 4 1.51 -16.23 1.48
N ASN A 5 1.33 -14.96 1.10
CA ASN A 5 0.13 -14.43 0.44
C ASN A 5 0.37 -13.89 -0.99
N GLY A 6 1.50 -14.25 -1.63
CA GLY A 6 1.70 -14.04 -3.07
C GLY A 6 2.19 -12.64 -3.48
N THR A 7 2.56 -11.78 -2.53
CA THR A 7 3.27 -10.52 -2.82
C THR A 7 4.76 -10.71 -2.60
N LEU A 8 5.57 -10.45 -3.61
CA LEU A 8 7.03 -10.63 -3.58
C LEU A 8 7.77 -9.47 -2.88
N PHE A 9 7.13 -8.75 -1.96
CA PHE A 9 7.81 -7.63 -1.29
C PHE A 9 8.77 -8.17 -0.25
N ARG A 10 10.03 -7.76 -0.36
CA ARG A 10 11.00 -7.98 0.70
C ARG A 10 10.64 -7.06 1.87
N ARG A 11 10.57 -7.58 3.10
CA ARG A 11 10.47 -6.75 4.30
C ARG A 11 11.61 -5.71 4.34
N GLY A 12 11.26 -4.47 4.62
CA GLY A 12 12.14 -3.30 4.51
C GLY A 12 12.39 -2.85 3.07
N GLY A 13 11.76 -3.44 2.05
CA GLY A 13 11.82 -2.97 0.67
C GLY A 13 10.90 -1.76 0.48
N THR A 14 11.27 -0.87 -0.45
CA THR A 14 10.38 0.22 -0.86
C THR A 14 9.29 -0.32 -1.76
N VAL A 15 8.05 0.05 -1.49
CA VAL A 15 6.88 -0.32 -2.30
C VAL A 15 5.97 0.90 -2.46
N ARG A 16 5.21 0.94 -3.55
CA ARG A 16 4.24 2.01 -3.83
C ARG A 16 2.83 1.44 -3.87
N PHE A 17 1.89 2.23 -3.38
CA PHE A 17 0.46 1.92 -3.40
C PHE A 17 -0.30 3.05 -4.06
N VAL A 18 -1.43 2.70 -4.66
CA VAL A 18 -2.37 3.64 -5.27
C VAL A 18 -3.77 3.37 -4.76
N ARG A 19 -4.52 4.43 -4.49
CA ARG A 19 -5.98 4.41 -4.36
C ARG A 19 -6.59 5.46 -5.26
N TRP A 20 -7.85 5.26 -5.66
CA TRP A 20 -8.61 6.26 -6.41
C TRP A 20 -9.51 7.02 -5.45
N VAL A 21 -9.40 8.34 -5.44
CA VAL A 21 -10.24 9.21 -4.62
C VAL A 21 -11.11 10.07 -5.53
N SER A 22 -12.37 10.27 -5.14
CA SER A 22 -13.25 11.21 -5.85
C SER A 22 -12.67 12.61 -5.74
N SER A 23 -12.50 13.28 -6.87
CA SER A 23 -12.11 14.68 -6.92
C SER A 23 -13.35 15.58 -6.85
N ARG A 24 -13.16 16.83 -6.42
CA ARG A 24 -14.25 17.81 -6.23
C ARG A 24 -14.94 18.22 -7.54
N ASP A 25 -14.27 18.03 -8.67
CA ASP A 25 -14.77 18.28 -10.02
C ASP A 25 -15.54 17.09 -10.62
N GLY A 26 -15.82 16.04 -9.82
CA GLY A 26 -16.58 14.87 -10.25
C GLY A 26 -15.75 13.82 -10.99
N GLY A 27 -14.42 13.97 -11.02
CA GLY A 27 -13.48 12.98 -11.53
C GLY A 27 -12.97 12.01 -10.47
N TRP A 28 -12.03 11.18 -10.89
CA TRP A 28 -11.22 10.33 -10.02
C TRP A 28 -9.77 10.75 -10.14
N ALA A 29 -9.10 10.95 -9.00
CA ALA A 29 -7.69 11.25 -8.93
C ALA A 29 -6.94 10.11 -8.24
N PRO A 30 -5.76 9.71 -8.72
CA PRO A 30 -4.94 8.74 -8.03
C PRO A 30 -4.23 9.40 -6.85
N GLU A 31 -4.33 8.79 -5.69
CA GLU A 31 -3.45 9.07 -4.56
C GLU A 31 -2.38 7.98 -4.51
N ILE A 32 -1.11 8.37 -4.56
CA ILE A 32 0.03 7.46 -4.53
C ILE A 32 0.81 7.70 -3.26
N ILE A 33 1.08 6.61 -2.54
CA ILE A 33 1.96 6.63 -1.37
C ILE A 33 3.10 5.62 -1.56
N GLN A 34 4.20 5.89 -0.88
CA GLN A 34 5.39 5.05 -0.88
C GLN A 34 5.86 4.85 0.55
N GLY A 35 6.29 3.63 0.88
CA GLY A 35 6.87 3.36 2.19
C GLY A 35 7.67 2.07 2.21
N ARG A 36 8.15 1.70 3.40
CA ARG A 36 8.91 0.46 3.61
C ARG A 36 7.93 -0.64 4.02
N TYR A 37 7.88 -1.69 3.21
CA TYR A 37 7.03 -2.83 3.47
C TYR A 37 7.43 -3.53 4.78
N LEU A 38 6.50 -3.72 5.71
CA LEU A 38 6.74 -4.44 6.95
C LEU A 38 6.21 -5.87 6.87
N GLU A 39 4.90 -6.00 6.64
CA GLU A 39 4.20 -7.28 6.55
C GLU A 39 2.83 -7.12 5.87
N ARG A 40 2.17 -8.24 5.61
CA ARG A 40 0.85 -8.33 4.99
C ARG A 40 0.05 -9.41 5.70
N ASP A 41 -1.22 -9.12 5.92
CA ASP A 41 -2.20 -10.09 6.37
C ASP A 41 -3.40 -10.14 5.40
N ASP A 42 -4.52 -10.68 5.86
CA ASP A 42 -5.75 -10.74 5.08
C ASP A 42 -6.41 -9.38 4.88
N ALA A 43 -6.21 -8.43 5.81
CA ALA A 43 -6.79 -7.10 5.75
C ALA A 43 -6.01 -6.16 4.83
N GLY A 44 -4.68 -6.27 4.76
CA GLY A 44 -3.89 -5.22 4.14
C GLY A 44 -2.38 -5.41 4.18
N TRP A 45 -1.69 -4.33 3.89
CA TRP A 45 -0.24 -4.20 4.00
C TRP A 45 0.09 -3.23 5.13
N LEU A 46 0.93 -3.66 6.05
CA LEU A 46 1.54 -2.78 7.03
C LEU A 46 2.81 -2.18 6.42
N VAL A 47 2.88 -0.85 6.39
CA VAL A 47 3.92 -0.09 5.71
C VAL A 47 4.41 1.02 6.62
N ASP A 48 5.73 1.15 6.77
CA ASP A 48 6.32 2.32 7.43
C ASP A 48 6.36 3.49 6.43
N ILE A 49 5.62 4.55 6.76
CA ILE A 49 5.58 5.81 6.03
C ILE A 49 6.14 6.88 6.96
N ASP A 50 7.31 7.42 6.61
CA ASP A 50 8.01 8.46 7.37
C ASP A 50 8.16 8.16 8.88
N GLY A 51 8.44 6.90 9.23
CA GLY A 51 8.62 6.43 10.61
C GLY A 51 7.31 5.99 11.29
N THR A 52 6.18 6.03 10.59
CA THR A 52 4.87 5.65 11.12
C THR A 52 4.35 4.39 10.45
N PRO A 53 4.21 3.27 11.20
CA PRO A 53 3.53 2.08 10.71
C PRO A 53 2.07 2.39 10.38
N THR A 54 1.70 2.22 9.11
CA THR A 54 0.39 2.53 8.55
C THR A 54 -0.18 1.29 7.89
N LEU A 55 -1.41 0.92 8.26
CA LEU A 55 -2.15 -0.15 7.59
C LEU A 55 -2.84 0.40 6.35
N LEU A 56 -2.51 -0.20 5.20
CA LEU A 56 -3.18 0.05 3.93
C LEU A 56 -4.10 -1.13 3.64
N THR A 57 -5.41 -0.90 3.72
CA THR A 57 -6.43 -1.93 3.51
C THR A 57 -6.49 -2.35 2.05
N LYS A 58 -6.78 -3.63 1.78
CA LYS A 58 -6.98 -4.15 0.40
C LYS A 58 -8.22 -3.58 -0.28
N ASP A 59 -9.18 -3.11 0.51
CA ASP A 59 -10.43 -2.54 0.01
C ASP A 59 -10.20 -1.13 -0.58
N ASP A 60 -9.23 -0.39 -0.05
CA ASP A 60 -8.93 0.98 -0.49
C ASP A 60 -7.70 1.05 -1.39
N TRP A 61 -6.68 0.22 -1.14
CA TRP A 61 -5.36 0.34 -1.77
C TRP A 61 -5.00 -0.85 -2.66
N ALA A 62 -4.31 -0.54 -3.75
CA ALA A 62 -3.67 -1.51 -4.62
C ALA A 62 -2.17 -1.25 -4.73
N VAL A 63 -1.40 -2.28 -5.04
CA VAL A 63 0.03 -2.16 -5.35
C VAL A 63 0.20 -1.42 -6.68
N TYR A 64 1.04 -0.39 -6.70
CA TYR A 64 1.42 0.33 -7.91
C TYR A 64 2.75 -0.21 -8.47
N ARG A 65 2.75 -0.64 -9.75
CA ARG A 65 3.88 -1.31 -10.42
C ARG A 65 4.43 -0.48 -11.57
#